data_AF-A0A4V2Y0I6-F1
#
_entry.id   AF-A0A4V2Y0I6-F1
#
_cell.length_a   1.000
_cell.length_b   1.000
_cell.length_c   1.000
_cell.angle_alpha   90.00
_cell.angle_beta   90.00
_cell.angle_gamma   90.00
#
_symmetry.space_group_name_H-M   'P 1'
#
loop_
_entity.id
_entity.type
_entity.pdbx_description
1 polymer ?
#
loop_
_entity_poly.entity_id
_entity_poly.type
_entity_poly.pdbx_seq_one_letter_code
_entity_poly.pdbx_strand_id
1 'polypeptide(L)'
;PVDPPLDPLLDRVRATLAELHDALAAADPPRPRLLADRLPRLVATVADLHRILPETTGPRHRLLDRGAALAVRWADGVHYPAGPVHGDLHLGHVLVDDAGRVRFVDPESAPAPDAGPLDDLAALCRAVECFTTDERVARTARQRAYHKHRYATALRRAALAPATAARPPRAPGSRWAARITARLTAGTAPDALRVPYLLRLLHELRYHGERAGDPDADYYADLTWMALREFVSAQEGSPRG
;
A
#
# COMPACT_ATOMS: atom_id res chain seq x y z
N PRO A 1 6.23 17.50 26.27
CA PRO A 1 5.06 16.63 26.00
C PRO A 1 5.55 15.23 25.61
N VAL A 2 5.23 14.23 26.43
CA VAL A 2 5.44 12.82 26.05
C VAL A 2 4.30 12.49 25.09
N ASP A 3 4.62 12.16 23.84
CA ASP A 3 3.61 11.74 22.87
C ASP A 3 2.76 10.61 23.50
N PRO A 4 1.43 10.67 23.42
CA PRO A 4 0.58 9.61 23.96
C PRO A 4 0.99 8.27 23.35
N PRO A 5 0.86 7.15 24.10
CA PRO A 5 1.17 5.84 23.56
C PRO A 5 0.35 5.61 22.28
N LEU A 6 1.03 5.26 21.19
CA LEU A 6 0.39 5.03 19.89
C LEU A 6 -0.44 3.74 19.89
N ASP A 7 -0.08 2.76 20.73
CA ASP A 7 -0.69 1.43 20.72
C ASP A 7 -2.21 1.46 21.03
N PRO A 8 -2.69 2.16 22.07
CA PRO A 8 -4.13 2.32 22.31
C PRO A 8 -4.88 3.02 21.17
N LEU A 9 -4.24 3.94 20.44
CA LEU A 9 -4.87 4.59 19.30
C LEU A 9 -5.01 3.60 18.12
N LEU A 10 -3.96 2.85 17.80
CA LEU A 10 -3.99 1.86 16.73
C LEU A 10 -5.00 0.74 17.02
N ASP A 11 -5.13 0.34 18.29
CA ASP A 11 -6.13 -0.62 18.72
C ASP A 11 -7.54 -0.10 18.49
N ARG A 12 -7.79 1.18 18.80
CA ARG A 12 -9.08 1.84 18.53
C ARG A 12 -9.36 1.96 17.04
N VAL A 13 -8.36 2.34 16.23
CA VAL A 13 -8.52 2.39 14.76
C VAL A 13 -8.91 1.02 14.22
N ARG A 14 -8.21 -0.05 14.64
CA ARG A 14 -8.50 -1.42 14.22
C ARG A 14 -9.89 -1.88 14.68
N ALA A 15 -10.26 -1.62 15.93
CA ALA A 15 -11.57 -1.98 16.47
C ALA A 15 -12.69 -1.25 15.72
N THR A 16 -12.53 0.07 15.50
CA THR A 16 -13.51 0.88 14.77
C THR A 16 -13.64 0.42 13.32
N LEU A 17 -12.53 0.00 12.68
CA LEU A 17 -12.60 -0.51 11.31
C LEU A 17 -13.36 -1.84 11.24
N ALA A 18 -13.14 -2.73 12.21
CA ALA A 18 -13.90 -3.97 12.32
C ALA A 18 -15.39 -3.68 12.54
N GLU A 19 -15.73 -2.75 13.45
CA GLU A 19 -17.11 -2.32 13.68
C GLU A 19 -17.77 -1.74 12.43
N LEU A 20 -17.04 -0.94 11.64
CA LEU A 20 -17.51 -0.45 10.34
C LEU A 20 -17.83 -1.61 9.40
N HIS A 21 -16.91 -2.56 9.24
CA HIS A 21 -17.10 -3.70 8.35
C HIS A 21 -18.23 -4.62 8.81
N ASP A 22 -18.41 -4.83 10.12
CA ASP A 22 -19.53 -5.58 10.68
C ASP A 22 -20.87 -4.88 10.39
N ALA A 23 -20.92 -3.56 10.56
CA ALA A 23 -22.12 -2.77 10.26
C ALA A 23 -22.46 -2.79 8.75
N LEU A 24 -21.45 -2.68 7.89
CA LEU A 24 -21.62 -2.79 6.44
C LEU A 24 -22.09 -4.19 6.03
N ALA A 25 -21.50 -5.24 6.61
CA ALA A 25 -21.88 -6.63 6.35
C ALA A 25 -23.30 -6.96 6.83
N ALA A 26 -23.79 -6.30 7.88
CA ALA A 26 -25.17 -6.45 8.33
C ALA A 26 -26.18 -5.86 7.33
N ALA A 27 -25.79 -4.81 6.59
CA ALA A 27 -26.63 -4.19 5.56
C ALA A 27 -26.54 -4.91 4.20
N ASP A 28 -25.33 -5.31 3.79
CA ASP A 28 -25.07 -6.06 2.56
C ASP A 28 -24.01 -7.15 2.83
N PRO A 29 -24.43 -8.41 3.06
CA PRO A 29 -23.51 -9.48 3.45
C PRO A 29 -22.42 -9.77 2.40
N PRO A 30 -21.15 -9.94 2.83
CA PRO A 30 -20.08 -10.25 1.90
C PRO A 30 -20.28 -11.63 1.27
N ARG A 31 -19.90 -11.74 0.00
CA ARG A 31 -19.95 -12.98 -0.78
C ARG A 31 -18.55 -13.56 -0.91
N PRO A 32 -18.36 -14.87 -0.72
CA PRO A 32 -17.08 -15.51 -1.01
C PRO A 32 -16.81 -15.40 -2.52
N ARG A 33 -15.64 -14.88 -2.89
CA ARG A 33 -15.16 -14.81 -4.28
C ARG A 33 -13.76 -15.42 -4.38
N LEU A 34 -13.41 -15.86 -5.57
CA LEU A 34 -12.06 -16.37 -5.83
C LEU A 34 -11.10 -15.19 -5.95
N LEU A 35 -9.94 -15.29 -5.32
CA LEU A 35 -8.90 -14.26 -5.44
C LEU A 35 -8.44 -14.09 -6.91
N ALA A 36 -8.56 -15.17 -7.70
CA ALA A 36 -8.36 -15.16 -9.14
C ALA A 36 -9.26 -14.16 -9.89
N ASP A 37 -10.45 -13.84 -9.37
CA ASP A 37 -11.38 -12.86 -9.96
C ASP A 37 -10.78 -11.44 -9.98
N ARG A 38 -9.76 -11.17 -9.15
CA ARG A 38 -9.06 -9.88 -9.10
C ARG A 38 -7.90 -9.77 -10.12
N LEU A 39 -7.45 -10.89 -10.67
CA LEU A 39 -6.30 -10.91 -11.60
C LEU A 39 -6.53 -10.08 -12.87
N PRO A 40 -7.72 -10.07 -13.50
CA PRO A 40 -7.97 -9.21 -14.66
C PRO A 40 -7.75 -7.72 -14.35
N ARG A 41 -8.21 -7.24 -13.18
CA ARG A 41 -8.00 -5.85 -12.73
C ARG A 41 -6.52 -5.54 -12.53
N LEU A 42 -5.79 -6.47 -11.92
CA LEU A 42 -4.35 -6.36 -11.72
C LEU A 42 -3.61 -6.27 -13.06
N VAL A 43 -3.90 -7.18 -14.00
CA VAL A 43 -3.29 -7.23 -15.33
C VAL A 43 -3.58 -5.95 -16.12
N ALA A 44 -4.84 -5.48 -16.09
CA ALA A 44 -5.21 -4.22 -16.72
C ALA A 44 -4.41 -3.04 -16.15
N THR A 45 -4.29 -2.96 -14.82
CA THR A 45 -3.52 -1.89 -14.17
C THR A 45 -2.03 -1.94 -14.54
N VAL A 46 -1.44 -3.14 -14.61
CA VAL A 46 -0.04 -3.31 -15.06
C VAL A 46 0.13 -2.90 -16.52
N ALA A 47 -0.81 -3.26 -17.40
CA ALA A 47 -0.79 -2.85 -18.80
C ALA A 47 -0.92 -1.33 -18.96
N ASP A 48 -1.77 -0.68 -18.16
CA ASP A 48 -1.88 0.78 -18.12
C ASP A 48 -0.57 1.42 -17.66
N LEU A 49 0.06 0.87 -16.61
CA LEU A 49 1.37 1.32 -16.13
C LEU A 49 2.47 1.17 -17.19
N HIS A 50 2.47 0.09 -17.98
CA HIS A 50 3.39 -0.05 -19.11
C HIS A 50 3.19 1.00 -20.19
N ARG A 51 1.95 1.45 -20.40
CA ARG A 51 1.62 2.46 -21.42
C ARG A 51 2.10 3.86 -21.03
N ILE A 52 2.00 4.21 -19.74
CA ILE A 52 2.39 5.54 -19.24
C ILE A 52 3.89 5.66 -18.98
N LEU A 53 4.60 4.54 -18.81
CA LEU A 53 6.03 4.52 -18.53
C LEU A 53 6.86 4.56 -19.83
N PRO A 54 7.93 5.37 -19.91
CA PRO A 54 8.82 5.35 -21.05
C PRO A 54 9.51 3.99 -21.22
N GLU A 55 9.76 3.55 -22.46
CA GLU A 55 10.42 2.27 -22.79
C GLU A 55 11.81 2.12 -22.13
N THR A 56 12.50 3.23 -21.87
CA THR A 56 13.80 3.26 -21.18
C THR A 56 13.72 2.83 -19.71
N THR A 57 12.52 2.61 -19.17
CA THR A 57 12.30 2.21 -17.77
C THR A 57 12.24 0.70 -17.56
N GLY A 58 13.02 -0.09 -18.32
CA GLY A 58 13.05 -1.56 -18.25
C GLY A 58 13.06 -2.18 -16.83
N PRO A 59 13.81 -1.65 -15.82
CA PRO A 59 13.72 -2.15 -14.45
C PRO A 59 12.33 -2.03 -13.80
N ARG A 60 11.56 -0.99 -14.12
CA ARG A 60 10.20 -0.77 -13.62
C ARG A 60 9.22 -1.76 -14.27
N HIS A 61 9.25 -1.93 -15.59
CA HIS A 61 8.41 -2.92 -16.28
C HIS A 61 8.64 -4.33 -15.72
N ARG A 62 9.90 -4.76 -15.61
CA ARG A 62 10.24 -6.07 -15.01
C ARG A 62 9.73 -6.23 -13.57
N LEU A 63 9.70 -5.14 -12.79
CA LEU A 63 9.19 -5.19 -11.42
C LEU A 63 7.67 -5.37 -11.40
N LEU A 64 6.94 -4.71 -12.30
CA LEU A 64 5.49 -4.88 -12.47
C LEU A 64 5.15 -6.31 -12.89
N ASP A 65 5.86 -6.84 -13.89
CA ASP A 65 5.67 -8.22 -14.37
C ASP A 65 5.88 -9.26 -13.27
N ARG A 66 6.92 -9.06 -12.45
CA ARG A 66 7.19 -9.94 -11.29
C ARG A 66 6.10 -9.85 -10.24
N GLY A 67 5.61 -8.65 -9.95
CA GLY A 67 4.45 -8.45 -9.06
C GLY A 67 3.21 -9.19 -9.56
N ALA A 68 2.90 -9.07 -10.86
CA ALA A 68 1.78 -9.77 -11.48
C ALA A 68 1.93 -11.29 -11.41
N ALA A 69 3.12 -11.82 -11.71
CA ALA A 69 3.41 -13.25 -11.62
C ALA A 69 3.25 -13.80 -10.19
N LEU A 70 3.65 -13.03 -9.18
CA LEU A 70 3.40 -13.38 -7.77
C LEU A 70 1.91 -13.41 -7.44
N ALA A 71 1.14 -12.44 -7.92
CA ALA A 71 -0.31 -12.39 -7.69
C ALA A 71 -1.03 -13.62 -8.23
N VAL A 72 -0.67 -14.08 -9.44
CA VAL A 72 -1.21 -15.32 -10.03
C VAL A 72 -0.97 -16.51 -9.10
N ARG A 73 0.23 -16.62 -8.53
CA ARG A 73 0.57 -17.71 -7.60
C ARG A 73 -0.21 -17.64 -6.30
N TRP A 74 -0.49 -16.46 -5.78
CA TRP A 74 -1.26 -16.29 -4.53
C TRP A 74 -2.76 -16.47 -4.72
N ALA A 75 -3.26 -16.28 -5.93
CA ALA A 75 -4.67 -16.34 -6.24
C ALA A 75 -5.23 -17.77 -6.36
N ASP A 76 -4.37 -18.77 -6.50
CA ASP A 76 -4.78 -20.15 -6.79
C ASP A 76 -5.56 -20.78 -5.61
N GLY A 77 -6.82 -21.15 -5.87
CA GLY A 77 -7.72 -21.78 -4.88
C GLY A 77 -8.13 -20.92 -3.68
N VAL A 78 -7.62 -19.69 -3.56
CA VAL A 78 -7.88 -18.81 -2.40
C VAL A 78 -9.21 -18.09 -2.56
N HIS A 79 -10.04 -18.15 -1.53
CA HIS A 79 -11.27 -17.38 -1.43
C HIS A 79 -11.11 -16.19 -0.49
N TYR A 80 -11.83 -15.12 -0.75
CA TYR A 80 -11.90 -13.97 0.15
C TYR A 80 -13.34 -13.43 0.24
N PRO A 81 -13.70 -12.74 1.33
CA PRO A 81 -14.99 -12.06 1.44
C PRO A 81 -14.96 -10.77 0.61
N ALA A 82 -15.67 -10.76 -0.52
CA ALA A 82 -15.95 -9.53 -1.28
C ALA A 82 -17.25 -8.92 -0.77
N GLY A 83 -17.31 -7.61 -0.58
CA GLY A 83 -18.49 -6.98 0.01
C GLY A 83 -18.32 -5.47 0.17
N PRO A 84 -19.28 -4.81 0.82
CA PRO A 84 -19.20 -3.38 1.09
C PRO A 84 -17.95 -3.04 1.91
N VAL A 85 -17.32 -1.93 1.54
CA VAL A 85 -16.09 -1.40 2.14
C VAL A 85 -16.14 0.13 2.18
N HIS A 86 -15.19 0.75 2.86
CA HIS A 86 -14.95 2.18 2.73
C HIS A 86 -14.42 2.56 1.35
N GLY A 87 -13.52 1.76 0.77
CA GLY A 87 -13.06 1.89 -0.62
C GLY A 87 -11.91 2.87 -0.82
N ASP A 88 -11.90 3.98 -0.08
CA ASP A 88 -10.82 4.99 -0.15
C ASP A 88 -10.18 5.31 1.20
N LEU A 89 -9.72 4.31 1.95
CA LEU A 89 -9.03 4.59 3.21
C LEU A 89 -7.61 5.09 3.02
N HIS A 90 -7.34 6.24 3.62
CA HIS A 90 -5.99 6.76 3.88
C HIS A 90 -6.02 7.63 5.15
N LEU A 91 -4.86 8.04 5.67
CA LEU A 91 -4.80 8.77 6.96
C LEU A 91 -5.63 10.06 6.99
N GLY A 92 -5.84 10.73 5.84
CA GLY A 92 -6.74 11.89 5.75
C GLY A 92 -8.22 11.59 6.00
N HIS A 93 -8.64 10.33 5.88
CA HIS A 93 -10.01 9.86 6.12
C HIS A 93 -10.17 9.21 7.50
N VAL A 94 -9.14 9.31 8.36
CA VAL A 94 -9.18 8.81 9.74
C VAL A 94 -9.19 10.00 10.69
N LEU A 95 -10.36 10.32 11.23
CA LEU A 95 -10.51 11.39 12.21
C LEU A 95 -10.44 10.83 13.62
N VAL A 96 -9.69 11.50 14.49
CA VAL A 96 -9.57 11.17 15.91
C VAL A 96 -9.91 12.42 16.71
N ASP A 97 -10.94 12.35 17.55
CA ASP A 97 -11.33 13.48 18.41
C ASP A 97 -10.55 13.52 19.73
N ASP A 98 -10.76 14.57 20.53
CA ASP A 98 -10.09 14.77 21.82
C ASP A 98 -10.40 13.67 22.86
N ALA A 99 -11.51 12.94 22.68
CA ALA A 99 -11.87 11.78 23.48
C ALA A 99 -11.22 10.47 22.96
N GLY A 100 -10.47 10.54 21.86
CA GLY A 100 -9.84 9.40 21.21
C GLY A 100 -10.82 8.52 20.43
N ARG A 101 -12.01 9.03 20.08
CA ARG A 101 -12.96 8.31 19.21
C ARG A 101 -12.47 8.42 17.77
N VAL A 102 -12.49 7.29 17.07
CA VAL A 102 -12.09 7.19 15.66
C VAL A 102 -13.34 7.27 14.78
N ARG A 103 -13.25 7.97 13.66
CA ARG A 103 -14.27 8.00 12.60
C ARG A 103 -13.62 7.88 11.24
N PHE A 104 -14.22 7.08 10.37
CA PHE A 104 -13.88 7.04 8.95
C PHE A 104 -14.84 7.92 8.18
N VAL A 105 -14.31 8.74 7.27
CA VAL A 105 -15.06 9.75 6.51
C VAL A 105 -14.75 9.65 5.03
N ASP A 106 -15.65 10.18 4.21
CA ASP A 106 -15.51 10.22 2.75
C ASP A 106 -15.33 8.82 2.13
N PRO A 107 -16.29 7.90 2.34
CA PRO A 107 -16.26 6.60 1.68
C PRO A 107 -16.37 6.77 0.16
N GLU A 108 -15.69 5.89 -0.57
CA GLU A 108 -15.78 5.85 -2.02
C GLU A 108 -17.23 5.57 -2.43
N SER A 109 -17.76 6.36 -3.36
CA SER A 109 -19.17 6.24 -3.76
C SER A 109 -19.45 4.96 -4.56
N ALA A 110 -18.44 4.40 -5.22
CA ALA A 110 -18.56 3.21 -6.06
C ALA A 110 -17.27 2.38 -6.01
N PRO A 111 -16.99 1.70 -4.88
CA PRO A 111 -15.82 0.83 -4.78
C PRO A 111 -15.92 -0.31 -5.81
N ALA A 112 -14.76 -0.85 -6.18
CA ALA A 112 -14.70 -1.95 -7.14
C ALA A 112 -15.56 -3.15 -6.67
N PRO A 113 -16.29 -3.83 -7.57
CA PRO A 113 -17.23 -4.89 -7.19
C PRO A 113 -16.55 -6.17 -6.66
N ASP A 114 -15.23 -6.24 -6.77
CA ASP A 114 -14.37 -7.28 -6.23
C ASP A 114 -13.62 -6.82 -4.97
N ALA A 115 -13.89 -5.62 -4.45
CA ALA A 115 -13.32 -5.12 -3.20
C ALA A 115 -13.88 -5.87 -1.98
N GLY A 116 -13.13 -5.82 -0.88
CA GLY A 116 -13.52 -6.39 0.41
C GLY A 116 -12.74 -5.77 1.57
N PRO A 117 -13.09 -6.10 2.82
CA PRO A 117 -12.52 -5.48 4.03
C PRO A 117 -10.99 -5.43 4.10
N LEU A 118 -10.31 -6.40 3.47
CA LEU A 118 -8.85 -6.45 3.42
C LEU A 118 -8.23 -5.36 2.53
N ASP A 119 -8.96 -4.81 1.57
CA ASP A 119 -8.51 -3.68 0.76
C ASP A 119 -8.40 -2.40 1.59
N ASP A 120 -9.38 -2.14 2.46
CA ASP A 120 -9.37 -1.04 3.42
C ASP A 120 -8.18 -1.15 4.39
N LEU A 121 -7.94 -2.35 4.93
CA LEU A 121 -6.80 -2.60 5.81
C LEU A 121 -5.47 -2.43 5.07
N ALA A 122 -5.35 -2.93 3.83
CA ALA A 122 -4.16 -2.74 3.01
C ALA A 122 -3.92 -1.26 2.67
N ALA A 123 -4.98 -0.49 2.42
CA ALA A 123 -4.89 0.94 2.16
C ALA A 123 -4.39 1.71 3.39
N LEU A 124 -4.86 1.38 4.60
CA LEU A 124 -4.32 1.96 5.84
C LEU A 124 -2.84 1.60 6.07
N CYS A 125 -2.44 0.35 5.82
CA CYS A 125 -1.04 -0.06 5.92
C CYS A 125 -0.16 0.77 4.97
N ARG A 126 -0.60 0.94 3.73
CA ARG A 126 0.07 1.79 2.73
C ARG A 126 0.12 3.25 3.15
N ALA A 127 -0.96 3.78 3.73
CA ALA A 127 -0.99 5.16 4.19
C ALA A 127 0.02 5.42 5.34
N VAL A 128 0.16 4.47 6.27
CA VAL A 128 1.19 4.51 7.33
C VAL A 128 2.60 4.49 6.75
N GLU A 129 2.86 3.60 5.80
CA GLU A 129 4.16 3.52 5.13
C GLU A 129 4.49 4.77 4.33
N CYS A 130 3.51 5.34 3.61
CA CYS A 130 3.67 6.61 2.91
C CYS A 130 4.02 7.72 3.89
N PHE A 131 3.24 7.89 4.96
CA PHE A 131 3.48 8.91 5.98
C PHE A 131 4.89 8.80 6.58
N THR A 132 5.30 7.59 6.95
CA THR A 132 6.61 7.38 7.58
C THR A 132 7.77 7.61 6.66
N THR A 133 7.62 7.19 5.41
CA THR A 133 8.62 7.42 4.38
C THR A 133 8.72 8.91 4.10
N ASP A 134 7.59 9.60 3.95
CA ASP A 134 7.50 11.04 3.74
C ASP A 134 8.20 11.82 4.85
N GLU A 135 7.81 11.56 6.10
CA GLU A 135 8.39 12.18 7.29
C GLU A 135 9.90 11.96 7.38
N ARG A 136 10.35 10.72 7.13
CA ARG A 136 11.77 10.38 7.21
C ARG A 136 12.57 11.04 6.08
N VAL A 137 12.03 11.07 4.87
CA VAL A 137 12.64 11.72 3.71
C VAL A 137 12.71 13.23 3.93
N ALA A 138 11.62 13.85 4.38
CA ALA A 138 11.56 15.28 4.69
C ALA A 138 12.58 15.66 5.79
N ARG A 139 12.62 14.91 6.89
CA ARG A 139 13.55 15.14 7.99
C ARG A 139 15.00 15.01 7.56
N THR A 140 15.32 13.96 6.80
CA THR A 140 16.69 13.71 6.31
C THR A 140 17.10 14.77 5.29
N ALA A 141 16.20 15.16 4.39
CA ALA A 141 16.44 16.21 3.41
C ALA A 141 16.76 17.55 4.09
N ARG A 142 15.96 17.94 5.12
CA ARG A 142 16.23 19.13 5.93
C ARG A 142 17.59 19.07 6.64
N GLN A 143 17.90 17.95 7.31
CA GLN A 143 19.17 17.77 8.02
C GLN A 143 20.40 17.85 7.11
N ARG A 144 20.26 17.47 5.85
CA ARG A 144 21.34 17.46 4.86
C ARG A 144 21.29 18.64 3.88
N ALA A 145 20.40 19.61 4.10
CA ALA A 145 20.16 20.73 3.19
C ALA A 145 19.89 20.31 1.72
N TYR A 146 19.20 19.18 1.51
CA TYR A 146 18.77 18.70 0.19
C TYR A 146 17.33 19.09 -0.10
N HIS A 147 17.01 19.27 -1.39
CA HIS A 147 15.62 19.34 -1.84
C HIS A 147 14.95 17.97 -1.70
N LYS A 148 13.83 17.91 -0.96
CA LYS A 148 13.10 16.66 -0.63
C LYS A 148 12.81 15.80 -1.86
N HIS A 149 12.33 16.40 -2.95
CA HIS A 149 11.93 15.66 -4.15
C HIS A 149 13.15 15.03 -4.86
N ARG A 150 14.23 15.80 -5.02
CA ARG A 150 15.48 15.29 -5.60
C ARG A 150 16.06 14.16 -4.77
N TYR A 151 15.94 14.24 -3.44
CA TYR A 151 16.39 13.18 -2.55
C TYR A 151 15.58 11.90 -2.72
N ALA A 152 14.25 11.98 -2.81
CA ALA A 152 13.40 10.82 -3.11
C ALA A 152 13.73 10.20 -4.48
N THR A 153 13.93 11.01 -5.52
CA THR A 153 14.34 10.50 -6.83
C THR A 153 15.68 9.78 -6.78
N ALA A 154 16.65 10.29 -6.02
CA ALA A 154 17.94 9.62 -5.83
C ALA A 154 17.77 8.28 -5.10
N LEU A 155 16.95 8.23 -4.05
CA LEU A 155 16.63 6.99 -3.33
C LEU A 155 15.97 5.96 -4.23
N ARG A 156 14.99 6.37 -5.04
CA ARG A 156 14.30 5.49 -6.01
C ARG A 156 15.26 4.95 -7.06
N ARG A 157 16.16 5.78 -7.60
CA ARG A 157 17.22 5.33 -8.53
C ARG A 157 18.13 4.28 -7.89
N ALA A 158 18.53 4.49 -6.63
CA ALA A 158 19.34 3.53 -5.90
C ALA A 158 18.58 2.21 -5.63
N ALA A 159 17.30 2.29 -5.28
CA ALA A 159 16.46 1.12 -4.99
C ALA A 159 16.18 0.25 -6.23
N LEU A 160 16.10 0.86 -7.42
CA LEU A 160 15.86 0.19 -8.70
C LEU A 160 17.15 -0.13 -9.47
N ALA A 161 18.33 0.11 -8.90
CA ALA A 161 19.59 -0.23 -9.53
C ALA A 161 19.71 -1.76 -9.78
N PRO A 162 20.44 -2.20 -10.82
CA PRO A 162 20.61 -3.62 -11.13
C PRO A 162 21.13 -4.45 -9.96
N ALA A 163 20.69 -5.72 -9.90
CA ALA A 163 20.89 -6.66 -8.77
C ALA A 163 22.36 -7.08 -8.48
N THR A 164 23.35 -6.56 -9.21
CA THR A 164 24.76 -6.67 -8.83
C THR A 164 25.11 -5.80 -7.62
N ALA A 165 24.23 -4.86 -7.27
CA ALA A 165 24.25 -4.17 -6.00
C ALA A 165 23.63 -5.06 -4.89
N ALA A 166 24.17 -4.97 -3.67
CA ALA A 166 23.66 -5.62 -2.47
C ALA A 166 22.13 -5.47 -2.28
N ARG A 167 21.54 -6.27 -1.38
CA ARG A 167 20.12 -6.23 -0.99
C ARG A 167 19.55 -4.81 -1.07
N PRO A 168 18.42 -4.57 -1.77
CA PRO A 168 17.93 -3.23 -2.03
C PRO A 168 17.79 -2.44 -0.72
N PRO A 169 18.17 -1.15 -0.71
CA PRO A 169 18.02 -0.32 0.48
C PRO A 169 16.55 -0.30 0.89
N ARG A 170 16.28 -0.53 2.18
CA ARG A 170 14.91 -0.46 2.72
C ARG A 170 14.37 0.95 2.58
N ALA A 171 13.05 1.08 2.41
CA ALA A 171 12.41 2.37 2.43
C ALA A 171 12.72 3.13 3.75
N PRO A 172 12.99 4.44 3.69
CA PRO A 172 13.13 5.27 4.88
C PRO A 172 11.93 5.09 5.82
N GLY A 173 12.15 4.91 7.12
CA GLY A 173 11.05 4.75 8.09
C GLY A 173 10.40 3.36 8.14
N SER A 174 10.78 2.45 7.23
CA SER A 174 10.24 1.06 7.14
C SER A 174 10.18 0.28 8.45
N ARG A 175 11.15 0.44 9.36
CA ARG A 175 11.11 -0.25 10.67
C ARG A 175 9.95 0.21 11.55
N TRP A 176 9.68 1.50 11.58
CA TRP A 176 8.55 2.03 12.34
C TRP A 176 7.26 1.63 11.65
N ALA A 177 7.18 1.79 10.32
CA ALA A 177 6.01 1.37 9.54
C ALA A 177 5.67 -0.10 9.80
N ALA A 178 6.65 -1.00 9.70
CA ALA A 178 6.46 -2.42 9.95
C ALA A 178 5.91 -2.72 11.36
N ARG A 179 6.34 -1.98 12.39
CA ARG A 179 5.82 -2.14 13.76
C ARG A 179 4.35 -1.71 13.85
N ILE A 180 4.00 -0.58 13.23
CA ILE A 180 2.64 -0.06 13.23
C ILE A 180 1.72 -0.96 12.40
N THR A 181 2.14 -1.34 11.20
CA THR A 181 1.45 -2.29 10.33
C THR A 181 1.21 -3.62 11.05
N ALA A 182 2.22 -4.18 11.73
CA ALA A 182 2.04 -5.42 12.50
C ALA A 182 0.96 -5.31 13.58
N ARG A 183 0.77 -4.11 14.16
CA ARG A 183 -0.31 -3.88 15.13
C ARG A 183 -1.67 -3.71 14.46
N LEU A 184 -1.74 -2.96 13.36
CA LEU A 184 -2.97 -2.78 12.58
C LEU A 184 -3.49 -4.11 12.01
N THR A 185 -2.58 -4.98 11.58
CA THR A 185 -2.92 -6.29 11.00
C THR A 185 -2.89 -7.42 12.02
N ALA A 186 -2.90 -7.11 13.32
CA ALA A 186 -2.90 -8.12 14.37
C ALA A 186 -4.17 -8.99 14.29
N GLY A 187 -3.97 -10.31 14.17
CA GLY A 187 -5.06 -11.28 13.97
C GLY A 187 -5.43 -11.52 12.51
N THR A 188 -4.85 -10.79 11.56
CA THR A 188 -4.99 -11.05 10.13
C THR A 188 -3.92 -12.05 9.66
N ALA A 189 -4.30 -13.04 8.87
CA ALA A 189 -3.33 -13.96 8.26
C ALA A 189 -2.34 -13.16 7.39
N PRO A 190 -1.01 -13.34 7.55
CA PRO A 190 0.00 -12.55 6.82
C PRO A 190 -0.18 -12.57 5.29
N ASP A 191 -0.67 -13.69 4.77
CA ASP A 191 -0.80 -13.93 3.34
C ASP A 191 -2.06 -13.29 2.74
N ALA A 192 -3.08 -13.04 3.57
CA ALA A 192 -4.37 -12.51 3.12
C ALA A 192 -4.26 -11.08 2.55
N LEU A 193 -3.25 -10.32 2.98
CA LEU A 193 -3.04 -8.94 2.53
C LEU A 193 -2.19 -8.82 1.27
N ARG A 194 -1.54 -9.89 0.80
CA ARG A 194 -0.56 -9.80 -0.30
C ARG A 194 -1.15 -9.21 -1.58
N VAL A 195 -2.30 -9.72 -2.02
CA VAL A 195 -2.97 -9.24 -3.23
C VAL A 195 -3.62 -7.86 -3.03
N PRO A 196 -4.42 -7.60 -1.97
CA PRO A 196 -4.94 -6.26 -1.68
C PRO A 196 -3.84 -5.18 -1.64
N TYR A 197 -2.72 -5.48 -0.96
CA TYR A 197 -1.60 -4.56 -0.83
C TYR A 197 -0.90 -4.30 -2.17
N LEU A 198 -0.69 -5.33 -2.99
CA LEU A 198 -0.14 -5.15 -4.34
C LEU A 198 -1.08 -4.33 -5.23
N LEU A 199 -2.38 -4.59 -5.19
CA LEU A 199 -3.38 -3.80 -5.91
C LEU A 199 -3.36 -2.33 -5.49
N ARG A 200 -3.20 -2.05 -4.19
CA ARG A 200 -3.06 -0.68 -3.70
C ARG A 200 -1.80 0.01 -4.22
N LEU A 201 -0.65 -0.66 -4.22
CA LEU A 201 0.60 -0.13 -4.80
C LEU A 201 0.44 0.19 -6.29
N LEU A 202 -0.19 -0.71 -7.05
CA LEU A 202 -0.42 -0.52 -8.49
C LEU A 202 -1.39 0.64 -8.75
N HIS A 203 -2.44 0.75 -7.94
CA HIS A 203 -3.38 1.87 -7.99
C HIS A 203 -2.66 3.21 -7.76
N GLU A 204 -1.84 3.33 -6.71
CA GLU A 204 -1.07 4.54 -6.40
C GLU A 204 -0.10 4.90 -7.53
N LEU A 205 0.61 3.90 -8.09
CA LEU A 205 1.49 4.15 -9.23
C LEU A 205 0.74 4.64 -10.46
N ARG A 206 -0.47 4.12 -10.73
CA ARG A 206 -1.29 4.56 -11.85
C ARG A 206 -1.76 5.99 -11.61
N TYR A 207 -2.33 6.25 -10.43
CA TYR A 207 -2.83 7.56 -10.03
C TYR A 207 -1.76 8.65 -10.14
N HIS A 208 -0.54 8.38 -9.65
CA HIS A 208 0.55 9.35 -9.76
C HIS A 208 1.15 9.42 -11.17
N GLY A 209 1.19 8.30 -11.89
CA GLY A 209 1.70 8.26 -13.27
C GLY A 209 0.82 9.01 -14.27
N GLU A 210 -0.50 9.03 -14.08
CA GLU A 210 -1.44 9.87 -14.85
C GLU A 210 -1.15 11.37 -14.71
N ARG A 211 -0.39 11.76 -13.67
CA ARG A 211 -0.01 13.14 -13.35
C ARG A 211 1.49 13.39 -13.54
N ALA A 212 2.16 12.59 -14.37
CA ALA A 212 3.60 12.71 -14.60
C ALA A 212 4.00 14.15 -14.96
N GLY A 213 5.05 14.66 -14.30
CA GLY A 213 5.51 16.04 -14.43
C GLY A 213 4.96 17.00 -13.36
N ASP A 214 3.96 16.59 -12.58
CA ASP A 214 3.63 17.22 -11.31
C ASP A 214 4.69 16.82 -10.26
N PRO A 215 5.42 17.79 -9.66
CA PRO A 215 6.49 17.49 -8.70
C PRO A 215 6.05 16.66 -7.49
N ASP A 216 4.81 16.82 -7.02
CA ASP A 216 4.29 16.08 -5.87
C ASP A 216 3.84 14.68 -6.29
N ALA A 217 3.22 14.55 -7.45
CA ALA A 217 2.86 13.22 -7.98
C ALA A 217 4.11 12.39 -8.28
N ASP A 218 5.11 12.98 -8.92
CA ASP A 218 6.39 12.32 -9.19
C ASP A 218 7.09 11.88 -7.90
N TYR A 219 7.00 12.71 -6.86
CA TYR A 219 7.53 12.40 -5.53
C TYR A 219 6.88 11.16 -4.92
N TYR A 220 5.55 11.11 -4.85
CA TYR A 220 4.85 9.95 -4.29
C TYR A 220 4.99 8.71 -5.16
N ALA A 221 5.01 8.85 -6.48
CA ALA A 221 5.35 7.75 -7.38
C ALA A 221 6.73 7.16 -7.04
N ASP A 222 7.75 8.00 -6.80
CA ASP A 222 9.08 7.55 -6.45
C ASP A 222 9.10 6.73 -5.13
N LEU A 223 8.31 7.13 -4.12
CA LEU A 223 8.17 6.38 -2.88
C LEU A 223 7.45 5.03 -3.11
N THR A 224 6.38 5.03 -3.90
CA THR A 224 5.60 3.82 -4.20
C THR A 224 6.42 2.81 -5.01
N TRP A 225 7.30 3.26 -5.92
CA TRP A 225 8.24 2.38 -6.60
C TRP A 225 9.22 1.66 -5.64
N MET A 226 9.69 2.37 -4.61
CA MET A 226 10.54 1.77 -3.59
C MET A 226 9.78 0.72 -2.77
N ALA A 227 8.56 1.05 -2.36
CA ALA A 227 7.68 0.13 -1.62
C ALA A 227 7.36 -1.13 -2.42
N LEU A 228 7.03 -0.99 -3.71
CA LEU A 228 6.79 -2.12 -4.61
C LEU A 228 8.04 -3.00 -4.74
N ARG A 229 9.23 -2.40 -4.90
CA ARG A 229 10.48 -3.16 -4.99
C ARG A 229 10.76 -3.94 -3.71
N GLU A 230 10.60 -3.30 -2.55
CA GLU A 230 10.79 -3.94 -1.24
C GLU A 230 9.81 -5.10 -1.04
N PHE A 231 8.52 -4.88 -1.34
CA PHE A 231 7.47 -5.88 -1.25
C PHE A 231 7.76 -7.09 -2.15
N VAL A 232 7.95 -6.89 -3.46
CA VAL A 232 8.18 -8.00 -4.42
C VAL A 232 9.43 -8.81 -4.03
N SER A 233 10.52 -8.13 -3.67
CA SER A 233 11.77 -8.82 -3.28
C SER A 233 11.61 -9.67 -2.02
N ALA A 234 10.84 -9.19 -1.04
CA ALA A 234 10.60 -9.94 0.21
C ALA A 234 9.80 -11.23 -0.06
N GLN A 235 8.86 -11.17 -0.99
CA GLN A 235 8.01 -12.31 -1.33
C GLN A 235 8.72 -13.37 -2.19
N GLU A 236 9.67 -12.97 -3.04
CA GLU A 236 10.46 -13.92 -3.82
C GLU A 236 11.52 -14.65 -2.98
N GLY A 237 12.01 -14.00 -1.91
CA GLY A 237 12.99 -14.58 -1.00
C GLY A 237 12.39 -15.43 0.12
N SER A 238 11.06 -15.53 0.21
CA SER A 238 10.38 -16.31 1.25
C SER A 238 10.25 -17.78 0.81
N PRO A 239 10.69 -18.77 1.63
CA PRO A 239 10.42 -20.17 1.35
C PRO A 239 8.92 -20.41 1.18
N ARG A 240 8.54 -21.40 0.37
CA ARG A 240 7.15 -21.81 0.21
C ARG A 240 6.56 -22.11 1.60
N GLY A 241 5.65 -21.24 2.06
CA GLY A 241 4.78 -21.52 3.20
C GLY A 241 3.71 -22.51 2.81
#